data_AF-A0A8J8SJ76-F1
#
_entry.id   AF-A0A8J8SJ76-F1
#
_cell.length_a   1.000
_cell.length_b   1.000
_cell.length_c   1.000
_cell.angle_alpha   90.00
_cell.angle_beta   90.00
_cell.angle_gamma   90.00
#
_symmetry.space_group_name_H-M   'P 1'
#
loop_
_entity.id
_entity.type
_entity.pdbx_description
1 polymer ?
#
loop_
_entity_poly.entity_id
_entity_poly.type
_entity_poly.pdbx_seq_one_letter_code
_entity_poly.pdbx_strand_id
1 'polypeptide(L)'
;MDMFDCGIYSFVNSITIETIRFWAKNSYEHIEVLLNSAEPNGAILQKSFEDEMKRLFTSFQSIYNDLGEVKRDTNVYYMVKRFLSVNDHLIALLERLKFEGYNGFPILYEATYHFLYEQMYVKEIFKPLMYTRDVHPQDVVMHASFRRMGLGTNPLQCIYGQIYFWSMIGAEHPSLVMNVAPDEMKQLPKSTVKEFKHITNRFNNVAYALSSIYPKLNNQNLLAVLEDLRVLNRDFLNFLSNFKNNPQYLPPFLKRQLPELFFGVLEHIIDEHQYVEGLVKKIMKSQYGQDV
;
A
#
# COMPACT_ATOMS: atom_id res chain seq x y z
N MET A 1 -15.36 10.54 30.13
CA MET A 1 -15.57 11.09 28.77
C MET A 1 -14.30 10.71 28.05
N ASP A 2 -14.32 9.52 27.46
CA ASP A 2 -13.10 8.82 27.06
C ASP A 2 -12.64 9.38 25.72
N MET A 3 -11.51 10.08 25.73
CA MET A 3 -10.84 10.56 24.53
C MET A 3 -10.26 9.37 23.79
N PHE A 4 -10.85 9.04 22.64
CA PHE A 4 -10.27 8.10 21.69
C PHE A 4 -9.14 8.80 20.94
N ASP A 5 -7.90 8.54 21.35
CA ASP A 5 -6.66 9.03 20.74
C ASP A 5 -6.38 8.28 19.43
N CYS A 6 -6.68 8.87 18.28
CA CYS A 6 -6.26 8.19 17.06
C CYS A 6 -4.77 8.32 16.81
N GLY A 7 -4.19 7.15 16.73
CA GLY A 7 -2.91 6.71 16.22
C GLY A 7 -2.97 5.20 16.42
N ILE A 8 -1.88 4.48 16.22
CA ILE A 8 -1.85 3.11 16.75
C ILE A 8 -2.02 3.05 18.28
N TYR A 9 -1.98 4.19 18.97
CA TYR A 9 -2.44 4.36 20.34
C TYR A 9 -3.95 4.18 20.59
N SER A 10 -4.82 4.35 19.58
CA SER A 10 -6.25 3.95 19.64
C SER A 10 -6.49 2.50 19.24
N PHE A 11 -5.52 1.89 18.56
CA PHE A 11 -5.69 0.53 18.07
C PHE A 11 -5.45 -0.42 19.23
N VAL A 12 -6.48 -1.19 19.57
CA VAL A 12 -6.36 -2.38 20.42
C VAL A 12 -5.14 -3.16 19.93
N ASN A 13 -4.29 -3.67 20.82
CA ASN A 13 -3.06 -4.41 20.48
C ASN A 13 -3.24 -5.39 19.30
N SER A 14 -4.42 -6.01 19.18
CA SER A 14 -4.79 -6.85 18.05
C SER A 14 -4.73 -6.15 16.68
N ILE A 15 -5.26 -4.94 16.54
CA ILE A 15 -5.27 -4.19 15.28
C ILE A 15 -3.86 -3.76 14.89
N THR A 16 -3.02 -3.42 15.87
CA THR A 16 -1.60 -3.13 15.63
C THR A 16 -0.88 -4.35 15.08
N ILE A 17 -1.08 -5.51 15.71
CA ILE A 17 -0.48 -6.77 15.26
C ILE A 17 -0.99 -7.16 13.87
N GLU A 18 -2.29 -7.02 13.61
CA GLU A 18 -2.88 -7.23 12.27
C GLU A 18 -2.23 -6.32 11.23
N THR A 19 -2.00 -5.05 11.57
CA THR A 19 -1.36 -4.06 10.68
C THR A 19 0.10 -4.40 10.40
N ILE A 20 0.89 -4.77 11.43
CA ILE A 20 2.28 -5.23 11.24
C ILE A 20 2.30 -6.49 10.37
N ARG A 21 1.40 -7.43 10.63
CA ARG A 21 1.32 -8.68 9.86
C ARG A 21 1.00 -8.42 8.38
N PHE A 22 0.03 -7.54 8.11
CA PHE A 22 -0.30 -7.12 6.74
C PHE A 22 0.92 -6.50 6.05
N TRP A 23 1.54 -5.49 6.67
CA TRP A 23 2.67 -4.79 6.05
C TRP A 23 3.93 -5.65 5.94
N ALA A 24 4.14 -6.61 6.85
CA ALA A 24 5.22 -7.59 6.72
C ALA A 24 4.99 -8.52 5.52
N LYS A 25 3.75 -8.97 5.31
CA LYS A 25 3.37 -9.73 4.10
C LYS A 25 3.62 -8.93 2.84
N ASN A 26 3.02 -7.75 2.77
CA ASN A 26 3.15 -6.83 1.65
C ASN A 26 4.62 -6.52 1.32
N SER A 27 5.46 -6.27 2.34
CA SER A 27 6.89 -5.97 2.14
C SER A 27 7.68 -7.11 1.50
N TYR A 28 7.49 -8.37 1.92
CA TYR A 28 8.21 -9.47 1.29
C TYR A 28 7.66 -9.80 -0.11
N GLU A 29 6.37 -9.56 -0.37
CA GLU A 29 5.78 -9.70 -1.71
C GLU A 29 6.33 -8.64 -2.68
N HIS A 30 6.51 -7.39 -2.24
CA HIS A 30 7.21 -6.38 -3.03
C HIS A 30 8.62 -6.82 -3.41
N ILE A 31 9.35 -7.39 -2.45
CA ILE A 31 10.70 -7.88 -2.69
C ILE A 31 10.68 -9.04 -3.69
N GLU A 32 9.71 -9.96 -3.58
CA GLU A 32 9.52 -11.03 -4.56
C GLU A 32 9.24 -10.47 -5.95
N VAL A 33 8.39 -9.45 -6.07
CA VAL A 33 8.14 -8.76 -7.34
C VAL A 33 9.43 -8.19 -7.89
N LEU A 34 10.17 -7.40 -7.11
CA LEU A 34 11.42 -6.76 -7.56
C LEU A 34 12.50 -7.78 -7.97
N LEU A 35 12.63 -8.89 -7.24
CA LEU A 35 13.56 -9.97 -7.57
C LEU A 35 13.22 -10.64 -8.92
N ASN A 36 11.92 -10.81 -9.21
CA ASN A 36 11.46 -11.52 -10.40
C ASN A 36 11.16 -10.58 -11.59
N SER A 37 11.21 -9.26 -11.42
CA SER A 37 10.84 -8.30 -12.47
C SER A 37 11.99 -7.95 -13.42
N ALA A 38 13.26 -8.26 -13.08
CA ALA A 38 14.41 -7.85 -13.88
C ALA A 38 14.46 -8.55 -15.25
N GLU A 39 14.54 -9.87 -15.26
CA GLU A 39 14.70 -10.69 -16.47
C GLU A 39 13.55 -10.53 -17.48
N PRO A 40 12.25 -10.56 -17.08
CA PRO A 40 11.14 -10.38 -18.01
C PRO A 40 11.13 -9.00 -18.69
N ASN A 41 11.70 -7.98 -18.03
CA ASN A 41 11.78 -6.62 -18.55
C ASN A 41 13.11 -6.33 -19.29
N GLY A 42 14.00 -7.31 -19.41
CA GLY A 42 15.32 -7.13 -20.01
C GLY A 42 16.28 -6.27 -19.17
N ALA A 43 15.96 -6.06 -17.89
CA ALA A 43 16.82 -5.37 -16.93
C ALA A 43 17.78 -6.36 -16.24
N ILE A 44 18.91 -5.86 -15.75
CA ILE A 44 19.87 -6.64 -14.97
C ILE A 44 19.85 -6.10 -13.54
N LEU A 45 19.51 -6.97 -12.59
CA LEU A 45 19.64 -6.69 -11.16
C LEU A 45 21.06 -6.98 -10.70
N GLN A 46 21.75 -5.99 -10.12
CA GLN A 46 23.10 -6.24 -9.59
C GLN A 46 23.05 -7.18 -8.39
N LYS A 47 24.07 -8.05 -8.28
CA LYS A 47 24.12 -9.12 -7.28
C LYS A 47 24.02 -8.63 -5.82
N SER A 48 24.63 -7.49 -5.53
CA SER A 48 24.55 -6.86 -4.20
C SER A 48 23.12 -6.50 -3.79
N PHE A 49 22.34 -5.92 -4.71
CA PHE A 49 20.92 -5.62 -4.47
C PHE A 49 20.09 -6.90 -4.34
N GLU A 50 20.36 -7.91 -5.16
CA GLU A 50 19.69 -9.20 -5.09
C GLU A 50 19.89 -9.88 -3.73
N ASP A 51 21.13 -9.93 -3.24
CA ASP A 51 21.46 -10.59 -1.97
C ASP A 51 20.87 -9.82 -0.76
N GLU A 52 20.86 -8.48 -0.83
CA GLU A 52 20.24 -7.66 0.21
C GLU A 52 18.70 -7.80 0.22
N MET A 53 18.06 -7.81 -0.95
CA MET A 53 16.63 -8.11 -1.09
C MET A 53 16.28 -9.49 -0.51
N LYS A 54 17.02 -10.56 -0.84
CA LYS A 54 16.77 -11.90 -0.29
C LYS A 54 16.88 -11.96 1.24
N ARG A 55 17.80 -11.19 1.82
CA ARG A 55 17.91 -11.06 3.28
C ARG A 55 16.70 -10.34 3.88
N LEU A 56 16.26 -9.25 3.28
CA LEU A 56 15.08 -8.50 3.73
C LEU A 56 13.80 -9.32 3.58
N PHE A 57 13.65 -10.05 2.47
CA PHE A 57 12.55 -10.99 2.24
C PHE A 57 12.40 -11.95 3.41
N THR A 58 13.48 -12.66 3.75
CA THR A 58 13.51 -13.60 4.88
C THR A 58 13.15 -12.92 6.21
N SER A 59 13.60 -11.67 6.40
CA SER A 59 13.35 -10.91 7.63
C SER A 59 11.88 -10.55 7.80
N PHE A 60 11.24 -10.04 6.74
CA PHE A 60 9.81 -9.73 6.74
C PHE A 60 8.95 -10.99 6.82
N GLN A 61 9.30 -12.04 6.09
CA GLN A 61 8.60 -13.32 6.16
C GLN A 61 8.66 -13.91 7.57
N SER A 62 9.80 -13.79 8.25
CA SER A 62 9.92 -14.19 9.66
C SER A 62 9.00 -13.37 10.58
N ILE A 63 8.92 -12.05 10.40
CA ILE A 63 7.98 -11.20 11.16
C ILE A 63 6.53 -11.65 10.92
N TYR A 64 6.15 -11.88 9.66
CA TYR A 64 4.81 -12.34 9.31
C TYR A 64 4.47 -13.70 9.96
N ASN A 65 5.38 -14.67 9.89
CA ASN A 65 5.21 -16.01 10.44
C ASN A 65 5.09 -15.98 11.98
N ASP A 66 5.91 -15.16 12.65
CA ASP A 66 5.86 -15.01 14.11
C ASP A 66 4.53 -14.41 14.61
N LEU A 67 3.77 -13.75 13.72
CA LEU A 67 2.45 -13.19 13.99
C LEU A 67 1.29 -14.07 13.49
N GLY A 68 1.57 -15.16 12.75
CA GLY A 68 0.56 -16.08 12.21
C GLY A 68 -0.14 -16.91 13.28
N GLU A 69 0.56 -17.18 14.38
CA GLU A 69 -0.01 -17.69 15.62
C GLU A 69 -0.15 -16.50 16.57
N VAL A 70 -1.38 -16.03 16.83
CA VAL A 70 -1.61 -14.96 17.81
C VAL A 70 -1.21 -15.48 19.19
N LYS A 71 0.07 -15.44 19.52
CA LYS A 71 0.55 -15.56 20.90
C LYS A 71 0.01 -14.32 21.59
N ARG A 72 -1.01 -14.52 22.44
CA ARG A 72 -1.71 -13.45 23.17
C ARG A 72 -0.76 -12.54 23.98
N ASP A 73 0.49 -12.96 24.17
CA ASP A 73 1.54 -12.25 24.91
C ASP A 73 2.59 -11.52 24.03
N THR A 74 2.37 -11.41 22.72
CA THR A 74 3.30 -10.70 21.84
C THR A 74 3.38 -9.22 22.22
N ASN A 75 4.57 -8.79 22.65
CA ASN A 75 4.84 -7.39 22.96
C ASN A 75 4.76 -6.55 21.69
N VAL A 76 3.67 -5.78 21.56
CA VAL A 76 3.40 -4.91 20.40
C VAL A 76 4.55 -3.96 20.12
N TYR A 77 5.09 -3.31 21.14
CA TYR A 77 6.21 -2.37 20.98
C TYR A 77 7.46 -3.05 20.42
N TYR A 78 7.76 -4.26 20.89
CA TYR A 78 8.86 -5.05 20.34
C TYR A 78 8.64 -5.37 18.85
N MET A 79 7.43 -5.78 18.47
CA MET A 79 7.12 -6.10 17.08
C MET A 79 7.17 -4.87 16.17
N VAL A 80 6.67 -3.72 16.63
CA VAL A 80 6.77 -2.45 15.90
C VAL A 80 8.24 -2.08 15.68
N LYS A 81 9.06 -2.13 16.74
CA LYS A 81 10.50 -1.83 16.65
C LYS A 81 11.22 -2.76 15.67
N ARG A 82 10.92 -4.06 15.75
CA ARG A 82 11.50 -5.07 14.86
C ARG A 82 11.10 -4.81 13.40
N PHE A 83 9.81 -4.57 13.14
CA PHE A 83 9.32 -4.26 11.81
C PHE A 83 9.98 -2.99 11.25
N LEU A 84 9.96 -1.89 12.00
CA LEU A 84 10.53 -0.61 11.55
C LEU A 84 12.03 -0.69 11.28
N SER A 85 12.78 -1.45 12.10
CA SER A 85 14.20 -1.68 11.84
C SER A 85 14.42 -2.34 10.47
N VAL A 86 13.66 -3.38 10.12
CA VAL A 86 13.77 -4.01 8.80
C VAL A 86 13.28 -3.07 7.69
N ASN A 87 12.19 -2.33 7.94
CA ASN A 87 11.62 -1.37 6.99
C ASN A 87 12.58 -0.23 6.65
N ASP A 88 13.33 0.29 7.61
CA ASP A 88 14.32 1.34 7.36
C ASP A 88 15.42 0.89 6.40
N HIS A 89 15.84 -0.38 6.48
CA HIS A 89 16.78 -0.96 5.53
C HIS A 89 16.16 -1.13 4.14
N LEU A 90 14.89 -1.56 4.07
CA LEU A 90 14.17 -1.65 2.80
C LEU A 90 13.99 -0.29 2.12
N ILE A 91 13.62 0.76 2.87
CA ILE A 91 13.51 2.12 2.35
C ILE A 91 14.84 2.58 1.73
N ALA A 92 15.95 2.42 2.47
CA ALA A 92 17.27 2.80 1.97
C ALA A 92 17.66 2.01 0.70
N LEU A 93 17.31 0.72 0.66
CA LEU A 93 17.54 -0.11 -0.51
C LEU A 93 16.72 0.37 -1.71
N LEU A 94 15.42 0.61 -1.54
CA LEU A 94 14.51 1.08 -2.59
C LEU A 94 14.89 2.46 -3.12
N GLU A 95 15.37 3.36 -2.25
CA GLU A 95 15.88 4.67 -2.66
C GLU A 95 17.02 4.57 -3.66
N ARG A 96 17.94 3.63 -3.42
CA ARG A 96 19.07 3.35 -4.31
C ARG A 96 18.66 2.54 -5.53
N LEU A 97 17.78 1.56 -5.36
CA LEU A 97 17.34 0.63 -6.41
C LEU A 97 16.72 1.37 -7.60
N LYS A 98 16.00 2.48 -7.36
CA LYS A 98 15.44 3.37 -8.39
C LYS A 98 16.46 3.83 -9.44
N PHE A 99 17.72 4.01 -9.05
CA PHE A 99 18.77 4.56 -9.92
C PHE A 99 19.85 3.53 -10.26
N GLU A 100 20.27 2.75 -9.25
CA GLU A 100 21.44 1.88 -9.34
C GLU A 100 21.06 0.43 -9.65
N GLY A 101 19.88 -0.01 -9.20
CA GLY A 101 19.49 -1.42 -9.16
C GLY A 101 19.25 -2.04 -10.53
N TYR A 102 18.60 -1.28 -11.40
CA TYR A 102 18.16 -1.70 -12.74
C TYR A 102 18.65 -0.78 -13.86
N ASN A 103 19.74 -0.03 -13.62
CA ASN A 103 20.26 0.99 -14.54
C ASN A 103 19.20 2.03 -14.99
N GLY A 104 18.26 2.38 -14.10
CA GLY A 104 17.21 3.38 -14.38
C GLY A 104 16.09 2.91 -15.31
N PHE A 105 15.81 1.60 -15.38
CA PHE A 105 14.72 1.07 -16.21
C PHE A 105 13.35 1.65 -15.79
N PRO A 106 12.63 2.38 -16.67
CA PRO A 106 11.48 3.19 -16.26
C PRO A 106 10.30 2.44 -15.63
N ILE A 107 10.00 1.24 -16.10
CA ILE A 107 8.88 0.44 -15.54
C ILE A 107 9.22 -0.02 -14.11
N LEU A 108 10.46 -0.46 -13.89
CA LEU A 108 10.94 -0.86 -12.57
C LEU A 108 11.11 0.33 -11.64
N TYR A 109 11.37 1.52 -12.18
CA TYR A 109 11.33 2.77 -11.43
C TYR A 109 9.94 3.05 -10.86
N GLU A 110 8.86 2.90 -11.64
CA GLU A 110 7.48 3.12 -11.17
C GLU A 110 7.13 2.17 -10.01
N ALA A 111 7.36 0.86 -10.18
CA ALA A 111 7.10 -0.12 -9.12
C ALA A 111 7.96 0.13 -7.87
N THR A 112 9.26 0.42 -8.05
CA THR A 112 10.16 0.72 -6.92
C THR A 112 9.73 1.99 -6.18
N TYR A 113 9.29 3.02 -6.91
CA TYR A 113 8.79 4.26 -6.33
C TYR A 113 7.49 4.04 -5.55
N HIS A 114 6.56 3.27 -6.11
CA HIS A 114 5.32 2.86 -5.46
C HIS A 114 5.61 2.15 -4.13
N PHE A 115 6.42 1.08 -4.16
CA PHE A 115 6.77 0.33 -2.95
C PHE A 115 7.50 1.19 -1.91
N LEU A 116 8.36 2.10 -2.35
CA LEU A 116 9.02 3.06 -1.46
C LEU A 116 8.00 3.95 -0.76
N TYR A 117 7.02 4.48 -1.49
CA TYR A 117 5.99 5.34 -0.93
C TYR A 117 5.16 4.60 0.13
N GLU A 118 4.80 3.34 -0.11
CA GLU A 118 4.14 2.49 0.87
C GLU A 118 5.01 2.26 2.11
N GLN A 119 6.28 1.89 1.95
CA GLN A 119 7.17 1.66 3.08
C GLN A 119 7.36 2.93 3.95
N MET A 120 7.43 4.10 3.31
CA MET A 120 7.49 5.38 4.01
C MET A 120 6.19 5.69 4.75
N TYR A 121 5.04 5.37 4.16
CA TYR A 121 3.75 5.50 4.83
C TYR A 121 3.67 4.64 6.09
N VAL A 122 4.09 3.37 5.99
CA VAL A 122 4.07 2.44 7.13
C VAL A 122 4.95 2.95 8.27
N LYS A 123 6.12 3.52 7.94
CA LYS A 123 6.99 4.16 8.93
C LYS A 123 6.27 5.29 9.66
N GLU A 124 5.55 6.15 8.95
CA GLU A 124 4.82 7.26 9.56
C GLU A 124 3.62 6.82 10.41
N ILE A 125 2.87 5.78 10.03
CA ILE A 125 1.73 5.30 10.85
C ILE A 125 2.16 4.67 12.18
N PHE A 126 3.36 4.06 12.23
CA PHE A 126 3.92 3.49 13.46
C PHE A 126 4.72 4.49 14.30
N LYS A 127 5.09 5.64 13.73
CA LYS A 127 5.89 6.67 14.39
C LYS A 127 5.31 7.12 15.74
N PRO A 128 3.99 7.32 15.91
CA PRO A 128 3.43 7.63 17.22
C PRO A 128 3.92 6.64 18.29
N LEU A 129 3.83 5.32 18.05
CA LEU A 129 4.18 4.25 19.01
C LEU A 129 5.66 4.23 19.43
N MET A 130 6.51 4.92 18.68
CA MET A 130 7.94 4.96 18.92
C MET A 130 8.33 6.14 19.82
N TYR A 131 7.46 7.13 20.00
CA TYR A 131 7.68 8.27 20.88
C TYR A 131 7.46 7.91 22.36
N THR A 132 8.46 7.23 22.91
CA THR A 132 8.81 7.31 24.33
C THR A 132 10.13 8.09 24.43
N ARG A 133 10.01 9.43 24.52
CA ARG A 133 11.08 10.45 24.69
C ARG A 133 11.98 10.75 23.46
N ASP A 134 11.86 12.00 23.00
CA ASP A 134 12.92 12.90 22.48
C ASP A 134 13.93 12.41 21.44
N VAL A 135 13.50 11.79 20.34
CA VAL A 135 14.32 11.77 19.11
C VAL A 135 13.44 11.94 17.88
N HIS A 136 13.49 13.11 17.24
CA HIS A 136 12.90 13.35 15.93
C HIS A 136 13.82 12.79 14.84
N PRO A 137 13.40 11.79 14.03
CA PRO A 137 14.19 11.38 12.87
C PRO A 137 14.21 12.50 11.84
N GLN A 138 15.39 12.74 11.27
CA GLN A 138 15.62 13.75 10.24
C GLN A 138 14.77 13.53 8.98
N ASP A 139 14.43 14.66 8.37
CA ASP A 139 13.52 14.88 7.25
C ASP A 139 13.76 14.01 5.99
N VAL A 140 12.86 13.05 5.68
CA VAL A 140 12.80 12.35 4.36
C VAL A 140 11.50 12.69 3.61
N VAL A 141 11.63 13.11 2.35
CA VAL A 141 10.62 13.86 1.58
C VAL A 141 9.55 12.90 1.01
N MET A 142 8.55 12.55 1.82
CA MET A 142 7.20 12.32 1.28
C MET A 142 6.60 13.68 0.89
N HIS A 143 5.72 13.72 -0.13
CA HIS A 143 5.03 14.93 -0.60
C HIS A 143 4.66 15.84 0.58
N ALA A 144 5.00 17.12 0.51
CA ALA A 144 4.93 18.10 1.61
C ALA A 144 3.56 18.17 2.33
N SER A 145 2.49 17.71 1.67
CA SER A 145 1.16 17.50 2.24
C SER A 145 1.18 16.46 3.37
N PHE A 146 1.83 15.31 3.18
CA PHE A 146 1.88 14.19 4.14
C PHE A 146 2.68 14.55 5.40
N ARG A 147 3.73 15.37 5.28
CA ARG A 147 4.53 15.83 6.43
C ARG A 147 3.80 16.84 7.34
N ARG A 148 2.87 17.63 6.81
CA ARG A 148 1.96 18.45 7.65
C ARG A 148 0.84 17.61 8.27
N MET A 149 0.51 16.49 7.64
CA MET A 149 -0.39 15.45 8.15
C MET A 149 0.36 14.50 9.08
N GLY A 150 1.12 15.02 10.05
CA GLY A 150 1.49 14.19 11.19
C GLY A 150 0.22 13.45 11.59
N LEU A 151 0.26 12.10 11.56
CA LEU A 151 -0.81 11.25 12.07
C LEU A 151 -0.82 11.48 13.58
N GLY A 152 -1.21 12.69 13.95
CA GLY A 152 -1.27 13.20 15.29
C GLY A 152 -2.35 12.45 16.01
N THR A 153 -2.45 12.69 17.31
CA THR A 153 -3.42 12.03 18.21
C THR A 153 -4.90 12.30 17.86
N ASN A 154 -5.20 13.04 16.78
CA ASN A 154 -6.55 13.42 16.38
C ASN A 154 -7.16 12.38 15.38
N PRO A 155 -8.27 11.72 15.75
CA PRO A 155 -9.05 10.81 14.88
C PRO A 155 -9.34 11.32 13.48
N LEU A 156 -9.71 12.58 13.34
CA LEU A 156 -10.03 13.16 12.05
C LEU A 156 -8.82 13.19 11.11
N GLN A 157 -7.64 13.54 11.64
CA GLN A 157 -6.41 13.65 10.84
C GLN A 157 -5.86 12.27 10.47
N CYS A 158 -5.96 11.30 11.37
CA CYS A 158 -5.66 9.91 11.04
C CYS A 158 -6.49 9.38 9.87
N ILE A 159 -7.82 9.47 10.00
CA ILE A 159 -8.75 8.91 9.01
C ILE A 159 -8.53 9.62 7.68
N TYR A 160 -8.36 10.95 7.72
CA TYR A 160 -7.95 11.73 6.56
C TYR A 160 -6.68 11.16 5.91
N GLY A 161 -5.61 10.95 6.68
CA GLY A 161 -4.34 10.43 6.18
C GLY A 161 -4.46 9.03 5.58
N GLN A 162 -5.25 8.15 6.20
CA GLN A 162 -5.53 6.80 5.69
C GLN A 162 -6.26 6.84 4.34
N ILE A 163 -7.34 7.62 4.25
CA ILE A 163 -8.12 7.76 3.00
C ILE A 163 -7.24 8.40 1.91
N TYR A 164 -6.44 9.41 2.28
CA TYR A 164 -5.55 10.09 1.34
C TYR A 164 -4.50 9.12 0.77
N PHE A 165 -3.80 8.39 1.64
CA PHE A 165 -2.84 7.39 1.22
C PHE A 165 -3.46 6.35 0.27
N TRP A 166 -4.53 5.69 0.70
CA TRP A 166 -5.17 4.65 -0.11
C TRP A 166 -5.80 5.17 -1.40
N SER A 167 -6.17 6.46 -1.46
CA SER A 167 -6.61 7.10 -2.69
C SER A 167 -5.48 7.31 -3.70
N MET A 168 -4.25 7.57 -3.23
CA MET A 168 -3.08 7.67 -4.10
C MET A 168 -2.64 6.29 -4.59
N ILE A 169 -2.51 5.33 -3.67
CA ILE A 169 -2.17 3.93 -3.98
C ILE A 169 -3.16 3.32 -4.98
N GLY A 170 -4.47 3.47 -4.73
CA GLY A 170 -5.50 3.00 -5.65
C GLY A 170 -5.47 3.66 -7.03
N ALA A 171 -4.92 4.88 -7.16
CA ALA A 171 -4.74 5.53 -8.45
C ALA A 171 -3.53 4.98 -9.24
N GLU A 172 -2.53 4.43 -8.56
CA GLU A 172 -1.32 3.86 -9.18
C GLU A 172 -1.54 2.40 -9.62
N HIS A 173 -2.33 1.62 -8.89
CA HIS A 173 -2.56 0.20 -9.21
C HIS A 173 -3.06 -0.09 -10.64
N PRO A 174 -3.99 0.70 -11.22
CA PRO A 174 -4.35 0.54 -12.62
C PRO A 174 -3.16 0.58 -13.58
N SER A 175 -2.20 1.50 -13.39
CA SER A 175 -1.02 1.56 -14.26
C SER A 175 -0.09 0.41 -14.00
N LEU A 176 0.11 -0.02 -12.75
CA LEU A 176 0.93 -1.19 -12.42
C LEU A 176 0.38 -2.48 -13.03
N VAL A 177 -0.93 -2.75 -12.92
CA VAL A 177 -1.57 -3.92 -13.56
C VAL A 177 -1.41 -3.86 -15.08
N MET A 178 -1.47 -2.67 -15.66
CA MET A 178 -1.20 -2.49 -17.07
C MET A 178 0.30 -2.72 -17.38
N ASN A 179 1.26 -2.20 -16.60
CA ASN A 179 2.70 -2.10 -16.91
C ASN A 179 3.56 -3.34 -16.76
N VAL A 180 3.03 -4.47 -16.29
CA VAL A 180 3.86 -5.67 -16.01
C VAL A 180 4.53 -6.25 -17.27
N ALA A 181 4.01 -5.97 -18.47
CA ALA A 181 4.68 -6.34 -19.71
C ALA A 181 4.36 -5.34 -20.87
N PRO A 182 5.36 -4.57 -21.35
CA PRO A 182 5.13 -3.41 -22.23
C PRO A 182 4.60 -3.74 -23.64
N ASP A 183 4.78 -4.98 -24.12
CA ASP A 183 4.34 -5.41 -25.46
C ASP A 183 2.94 -6.05 -25.45
N GLU A 184 2.56 -6.64 -24.32
CA GLU A 184 1.28 -7.30 -24.04
C GLU A 184 0.17 -6.28 -23.78
N MET A 185 0.53 -5.12 -23.23
CA MET A 185 -0.38 -4.02 -22.98
C MET A 185 -1.10 -3.49 -24.20
N LYS A 186 -0.39 -3.40 -25.33
CA LYS A 186 -0.98 -2.95 -26.60
C LYS A 186 -2.06 -3.91 -27.08
N GLN A 187 -2.16 -5.08 -26.47
CA GLN A 187 -3.08 -6.16 -26.81
C GLN A 187 -4.29 -6.23 -25.87
N LEU A 188 -4.32 -5.42 -24.80
CA LEU A 188 -5.51 -5.31 -23.95
C LEU A 188 -6.69 -4.68 -24.72
N PRO A 189 -7.92 -5.17 -24.52
CA PRO A 189 -9.10 -4.54 -25.11
C PRO A 189 -9.23 -3.06 -24.73
N LYS A 190 -9.62 -2.21 -25.69
CA LYS A 190 -9.81 -0.75 -25.45
C LYS A 190 -10.77 -0.46 -24.30
N SER A 191 -11.80 -1.30 -24.13
CA SER A 191 -12.74 -1.21 -23.01
C SER A 191 -12.05 -1.40 -21.66
N THR A 192 -11.15 -2.39 -21.54
CA THR A 192 -10.36 -2.67 -20.35
C THR A 192 -9.47 -1.47 -20.00
N VAL A 193 -8.74 -0.94 -20.99
CA VAL A 193 -7.87 0.23 -20.79
C VAL A 193 -8.68 1.47 -20.37
N LYS A 194 -9.87 1.66 -20.96
CA LYS A 194 -10.76 2.77 -20.58
C LYS A 194 -11.23 2.64 -19.14
N GLU A 195 -11.53 1.42 -18.69
CA GLU A 195 -11.98 1.18 -17.32
C GLU A 195 -10.87 1.42 -16.29
N PHE A 196 -9.65 0.93 -16.53
CA PHE A 196 -8.49 1.24 -15.68
C PHE A 196 -8.25 2.76 -15.56
N LYS A 197 -8.34 3.50 -16.67
CA LYS A 197 -8.25 4.98 -16.66
C LYS A 197 -9.40 5.63 -15.90
N HIS A 198 -10.61 5.09 -16.03
CA HIS A 198 -11.78 5.60 -15.30
C HIS A 198 -11.61 5.43 -13.79
N ILE A 199 -11.16 4.26 -13.34
CA ILE A 199 -10.86 3.96 -11.93
C ILE A 199 -9.74 4.88 -11.40
N THR A 200 -8.65 5.03 -12.15
CA THR A 200 -7.55 5.95 -11.82
C THR A 200 -8.07 7.36 -11.53
N ASN A 201 -8.90 7.89 -12.43
CA ASN A 201 -9.47 9.23 -12.28
C ASN A 201 -10.40 9.34 -11.07
N ARG A 202 -11.17 8.29 -10.77
CA ARG A 202 -12.04 8.27 -9.57
C ARG A 202 -11.22 8.30 -8.28
N PHE A 203 -10.11 7.57 -8.21
CA PHE A 203 -9.21 7.61 -7.04
C PHE A 203 -8.56 8.99 -6.90
N ASN A 204 -8.08 9.58 -7.99
CA ASN A 204 -7.57 10.95 -8.01
C ASN A 204 -8.62 11.98 -7.53
N ASN A 205 -9.90 11.78 -7.88
CA ASN A 205 -10.98 12.66 -7.41
C ASN A 205 -11.19 12.54 -5.89
N VAL A 206 -11.03 11.36 -5.30
CA VAL A 206 -11.06 11.17 -3.83
C VAL A 206 -9.90 11.95 -3.18
N ALA A 207 -8.68 11.82 -3.70
CA ALA A 207 -7.51 12.55 -3.21
C ALA A 207 -7.69 14.09 -3.31
N TYR A 208 -8.28 14.55 -4.41
CA TYR A 208 -8.61 15.95 -4.62
C TYR A 208 -9.71 16.45 -3.67
N ALA A 209 -10.76 15.66 -3.45
CA ALA A 209 -11.82 15.97 -2.51
C ALA A 209 -11.28 16.12 -1.09
N LEU A 210 -10.40 15.21 -0.65
CA LEU A 210 -9.68 15.32 0.63
C LEU A 210 -8.91 16.65 0.73
N SER A 211 -8.08 16.95 -0.27
CA SER A 211 -7.29 18.19 -0.30
C SER A 211 -8.17 19.44 -0.19
N SER A 212 -9.38 19.38 -0.77
CA SER A 212 -10.35 20.49 -0.75
C SER A 212 -11.05 20.65 0.60
N ILE A 213 -11.31 19.56 1.33
CA ILE A 213 -11.97 19.63 2.64
C ILE A 213 -11.01 19.92 3.79
N TYR A 214 -9.70 19.71 3.62
CA TYR A 214 -8.70 19.84 4.68
C TYR A 214 -8.77 21.17 5.48
N PRO A 215 -8.93 22.36 4.85
CA PRO A 215 -9.02 23.62 5.60
C PRO A 215 -10.25 23.73 6.52
N LYS A 216 -11.26 22.90 6.32
CA LYS A 216 -12.52 22.86 7.07
C LYS A 216 -12.87 21.42 7.50
N LEU A 217 -11.86 20.61 7.78
CA LEU A 217 -12.01 19.19 8.07
C LEU A 217 -12.97 18.97 9.26
N ASN A 218 -13.97 18.12 9.06
CA ASN A 218 -14.92 17.72 10.09
C ASN A 218 -15.46 16.31 9.83
N ASN A 219 -16.21 15.74 10.76
CA ASN A 219 -16.73 14.37 10.61
C ASN A 219 -17.66 14.22 9.39
N GLN A 220 -18.48 15.23 9.10
CA GLN A 220 -19.48 15.12 8.04
C GLN A 220 -18.85 15.12 6.64
N ASN A 221 -17.91 16.03 6.38
CA ASN A 221 -17.24 16.06 5.08
C ASN A 221 -16.26 14.89 4.90
N LEU A 222 -15.63 14.42 5.98
CA LEU A 222 -14.77 13.25 5.93
C LEU A 222 -15.55 11.96 5.69
N LEU A 223 -16.73 11.80 6.31
CA LEU A 223 -17.63 10.68 6.07
C LEU A 223 -18.05 10.58 4.60
N ALA A 224 -18.41 11.71 3.98
CA ALA A 224 -18.81 11.73 2.57
C ALA A 224 -17.68 11.21 1.66
N VAL A 225 -16.44 11.65 1.90
CA VAL A 225 -15.29 11.20 1.10
C VAL A 225 -14.90 9.75 1.42
N LEU A 226 -15.08 9.29 2.66
CA LEU A 226 -14.88 7.90 3.05
C LEU A 226 -15.88 6.97 2.35
N GLU A 227 -17.14 7.40 2.20
CA GLU A 227 -18.15 6.67 1.43
C GLU A 227 -17.77 6.56 -0.04
N ASP A 228 -17.29 7.64 -0.65
CA ASP A 228 -16.81 7.63 -2.03
C ASP A 228 -15.65 6.65 -2.22
N LEU A 229 -14.67 6.65 -1.31
CA LEU A 229 -13.58 5.67 -1.32
C LEU A 229 -14.11 4.24 -1.17
N ARG A 230 -15.08 4.01 -0.27
CA ARG A 230 -15.68 2.69 -0.02
C ARG A 230 -16.30 2.11 -1.28
N VAL A 231 -17.14 2.89 -1.95
CA VAL A 231 -17.84 2.48 -3.18
C VAL A 231 -16.82 2.22 -4.27
N LEU A 232 -15.88 3.13 -4.48
CA LEU A 232 -14.84 2.99 -5.48
C LEU A 232 -13.96 1.74 -5.25
N ASN A 233 -13.55 1.47 -4.00
CA ASN A 233 -12.75 0.31 -3.68
C ASN A 233 -13.48 -1.01 -3.99
N ARG A 234 -14.79 -1.07 -3.69
CA ARG A 234 -15.63 -2.23 -4.05
C ARG A 234 -15.78 -2.39 -5.56
N ASP A 235 -16.02 -1.28 -6.27
CA ASP A 235 -16.10 -1.29 -7.73
C ASP A 235 -14.78 -1.81 -8.35
N PHE A 236 -13.64 -1.38 -7.80
CA PHE A 236 -12.34 -1.81 -8.29
C PHE A 236 -12.08 -3.30 -8.01
N LEU A 237 -12.35 -3.79 -6.80
CA LEU A 237 -12.25 -5.23 -6.49
C LEU A 237 -13.11 -6.08 -7.42
N ASN A 238 -14.36 -5.65 -7.67
CA ASN A 238 -15.25 -6.31 -8.62
C ASN A 238 -14.67 -6.30 -10.04
N PHE A 239 -14.09 -5.17 -10.46
CA PHE A 239 -13.44 -5.06 -11.75
C PHE A 239 -12.21 -5.97 -11.85
N LEU A 240 -11.33 -6.03 -10.85
CA LEU A 240 -10.14 -6.91 -10.85
C LEU A 240 -10.54 -8.39 -10.90
N SER A 241 -11.57 -8.79 -10.15
CA SER A 241 -12.13 -10.15 -10.21
C SER A 241 -12.67 -10.48 -11.61
N ASN A 242 -13.39 -9.54 -12.24
CA ASN A 242 -13.86 -9.70 -13.61
C ASN A 242 -12.71 -9.70 -14.62
N PHE A 243 -11.69 -8.86 -14.43
CA PHE A 243 -10.51 -8.80 -15.29
C PHE A 243 -9.78 -10.14 -15.32
N LYS A 244 -9.61 -10.80 -14.17
CA LYS A 244 -8.98 -12.13 -14.07
C LYS A 244 -9.78 -13.24 -14.76
N ASN A 245 -11.10 -13.16 -14.72
CA ASN A 245 -11.99 -14.30 -15.03
C ASN A 245 -12.81 -14.14 -16.32
N ASN A 246 -12.98 -12.93 -16.82
CA ASN A 246 -13.82 -12.65 -17.98
C ASN A 246 -12.96 -12.46 -19.25
N PRO A 247 -13.14 -13.32 -20.28
CA PRO A 247 -12.46 -13.20 -21.57
C PRO A 247 -12.62 -11.85 -22.29
N GLN A 248 -13.68 -11.09 -21.97
CA GLN A 248 -13.91 -9.77 -22.51
C GLN A 248 -12.88 -8.74 -22.01
N TYR A 249 -12.39 -8.91 -20.79
CA TYR A 249 -11.44 -7.99 -20.17
C TYR A 249 -9.99 -8.46 -20.33
N LEU A 250 -9.77 -9.78 -20.21
CA LEU A 250 -8.47 -10.43 -20.44
C LEU A 250 -8.65 -11.64 -21.38
N PRO A 251 -8.41 -11.46 -22.69
CA PRO A 251 -8.58 -12.52 -23.68
C PRO A 251 -7.73 -13.77 -23.37
N PRO A 252 -8.23 -15.00 -23.59
CA PRO A 252 -7.53 -16.24 -23.24
C PRO A 252 -6.16 -16.41 -23.94
N PHE A 253 -5.99 -15.86 -25.14
CA PHE A 253 -4.70 -15.90 -25.82
C PHE A 253 -3.65 -15.07 -25.07
N LEU A 254 -4.02 -13.86 -24.64
CA LEU A 254 -3.16 -12.95 -23.89
C LEU A 254 -2.89 -13.51 -22.48
N LYS A 255 -3.94 -14.03 -21.82
CA LYS A 255 -3.82 -14.66 -20.49
C LYS A 255 -2.74 -15.75 -20.45
N ARG A 256 -2.56 -16.51 -21.53
CA ARG A 256 -1.54 -17.58 -21.65
C ARG A 256 -0.13 -17.07 -21.96
N GLN A 257 0.01 -15.82 -22.38
CA GLN A 257 1.30 -15.19 -22.68
C GLN A 257 1.84 -14.42 -21.48
N LEU A 258 0.98 -14.03 -20.53
CA LEU A 258 1.40 -13.29 -19.34
C LEU A 258 2.24 -14.18 -18.40
N PRO A 259 3.31 -13.63 -17.80
CA PRO A 259 4.16 -14.36 -16.87
C PRO A 259 3.40 -14.69 -15.58
N GLU A 260 3.80 -15.73 -14.85
CA GLU A 260 3.19 -16.07 -13.55
C GLU A 260 3.25 -14.90 -12.57
N LEU A 261 4.33 -14.12 -12.61
CA LEU A 261 4.52 -12.92 -11.82
C LEU A 261 3.38 -11.89 -12.01
N PHE A 262 2.80 -11.79 -13.21
CA PHE A 262 1.65 -10.92 -13.46
C PHE A 262 0.48 -11.24 -12.53
N PHE A 263 0.16 -12.53 -12.40
CA PHE A 263 -0.95 -12.95 -11.55
C PHE A 263 -0.58 -12.79 -10.08
N GLY A 264 0.69 -12.97 -9.70
CA GLY A 264 1.17 -12.64 -8.36
C GLY A 264 0.94 -11.17 -7.99
N VAL A 265 1.35 -10.24 -8.88
CA VAL A 265 1.12 -8.79 -8.71
C VAL A 265 -0.38 -8.46 -8.64
N LEU A 266 -1.19 -9.09 -9.50
CA LEU A 266 -2.64 -8.89 -9.50
C LEU A 266 -3.28 -9.34 -8.18
N GLU A 267 -2.91 -10.51 -7.65
CA GLU A 267 -3.43 -10.97 -6.36
C GLU A 267 -2.96 -10.09 -5.20
N HIS A 268 -1.71 -9.62 -5.24
CA HIS A 268 -1.18 -8.69 -4.23
C HIS A 268 -2.02 -7.40 -4.17
N ILE A 269 -2.27 -6.76 -5.31
CA ILE A 269 -3.13 -5.57 -5.41
C ILE A 269 -4.55 -5.86 -4.90
N ILE A 270 -5.11 -7.03 -5.21
CA ILE A 270 -6.42 -7.44 -4.69
C ILE A 270 -6.40 -7.54 -3.17
N ASP A 271 -5.37 -8.16 -2.57
CA ASP A 271 -5.22 -8.30 -1.12
C ASP A 271 -5.12 -6.94 -0.42
N GLU A 272 -4.43 -5.97 -1.01
CA GLU A 272 -4.39 -4.60 -0.49
C GLU A 272 -5.75 -3.92 -0.51
N HIS A 273 -6.49 -4.03 -1.63
CA HIS A 273 -7.83 -3.47 -1.71
C HIS A 273 -8.83 -4.19 -0.79
N GLN A 274 -8.65 -5.48 -0.50
CA GLN A 274 -9.40 -6.19 0.54
C GLN A 274 -9.05 -5.66 1.94
N TYR A 275 -7.78 -5.37 2.21
CA TYR A 275 -7.36 -4.71 3.44
C TYR A 275 -8.01 -3.33 3.58
N VAL A 276 -8.04 -2.52 2.51
CA VAL A 276 -8.75 -1.23 2.48
C VAL A 276 -10.23 -1.40 2.80
N GLU A 277 -10.90 -2.40 2.22
CA GLU A 277 -12.30 -2.67 2.54
C GLU A 277 -12.50 -2.98 4.04
N GLY A 278 -11.64 -3.81 4.62
CA GLY A 278 -11.65 -4.11 6.05
C GLY A 278 -11.38 -2.89 6.93
N LEU A 279 -10.42 -2.05 6.53
CA LEU A 279 -10.08 -0.80 7.21
C LEU A 279 -11.26 0.18 7.20
N VAL A 280 -11.89 0.38 6.04
CA VAL A 280 -13.06 1.27 5.90
C VAL A 280 -14.21 0.79 6.79
N LYS A 281 -14.51 -0.53 6.81
CA LYS A 281 -15.53 -1.10 7.70
C LYS A 281 -15.24 -0.82 9.18
N LYS A 282 -13.98 -0.99 9.60
CA LYS A 282 -13.54 -0.68 10.97
C LYS A 282 -13.70 0.81 11.30
N ILE A 283 -13.36 1.72 10.39
CA ILE A 283 -13.53 3.17 10.57
C ILE A 283 -15.01 3.52 10.66
N MET A 284 -15.84 3.05 9.73
CA MET A 284 -17.29 3.28 9.69
C MET A 284 -17.97 2.85 10.99
N LYS A 285 -17.63 1.66 11.48
CA LYS A 285 -18.18 1.14 12.73
C LYS A 285 -17.71 1.92 13.96
N SER A 286 -16.40 2.17 14.07
CA SER A 286 -15.83 2.78 15.28
C SER A 286 -16.10 4.28 15.41
N GLN A 287 -16.17 5.01 14.29
CA GLN A 287 -16.28 6.48 14.30
C GLN A 287 -17.69 6.97 14.00
N TYR A 288 -18.47 6.18 13.26
CA TYR A 288 -19.79 6.61 12.77
C TYR A 288 -20.92 5.66 13.21
N GLY A 289 -20.61 4.54 13.88
CA GLY A 289 -21.60 3.57 14.35
C GLY A 289 -22.31 2.82 13.22
N GLN A 290 -21.75 2.79 12.01
CA GLN A 290 -22.34 2.16 10.84
C GLN A 290 -21.73 0.77 10.60
N ASP A 291 -22.58 -0.26 10.45
CA ASP A 291 -22.17 -1.63 10.09
C ASP A 291 -22.42 -1.80 8.58
N VAL A 292 -21.34 -1.79 7.77
CA VAL A 292 -21.38 -1.64 6.29
C VAL A 292 -20.60 -2.70 5.53
#